data_AF-A0A7K2QP85-F1
#
_entry.id   AF-A0A7K2QP85-F1
#
_cell.length_a   1.000
_cell.length_b   1.000
_cell.length_c   1.000
_cell.angle_alpha   90.00
_cell.angle_beta   90.00
_cell.angle_gamma   90.00
#
_symmetry.space_group_name_H-M   'P 1'
#
loop_
_entity.id
_entity.type
_entity.pdbx_description
1 polymer ?
#
loop_
_entity_poly.entity_id
_entity_poly.type
_entity_poly.pdbx_seq_one_letter_code
_entity_poly.pdbx_strand_id
1 'polypeptide(L)'
;MTDTYVPGGRWRLWDQFALRGAGFPAGGVLRLAPGGLAQAADKFDPEEGAAALAGERWGEFAALFADAQVETAHALQDIARMPAFREAVAWQNRPVLTSGITPFLNWTPTAAGRTSMPRQREELVAHYWQRFCVKNDTIGFFGPVGWG
;
A
#
# COMPACT_ATOMS: atom_id res chain seq x y z
N MET A 1 22.91 23.41 27.95
CA MET A 1 22.56 22.74 26.69
C MET A 1 23.84 22.56 25.91
N THR A 2 24.18 21.33 25.53
CA THR A 2 25.41 21.03 24.79
C THR A 2 25.15 21.31 23.31
N ASP A 3 25.94 22.17 22.70
CA ASP A 3 25.82 22.48 21.27
C ASP A 3 26.27 21.27 20.45
N THR A 4 25.31 20.57 19.83
CA THR A 4 25.60 19.45 18.93
C THR A 4 25.83 19.98 17.52
N TYR A 5 27.06 19.88 17.04
CA TYR A 5 27.43 20.29 15.69
C TYR A 5 27.36 19.11 14.70
N VAL A 6 26.86 19.40 13.50
CA VAL A 6 26.85 18.46 12.37
C VAL A 6 28.28 18.28 11.85
N PRO A 7 28.67 17.11 11.28
CA PRO A 7 29.98 16.92 10.67
C PRO A 7 30.35 18.09 9.72
N GLY A 8 31.53 18.67 9.92
CA GLY A 8 32.00 19.86 9.20
C GLY A 8 31.82 21.18 9.96
N GLY A 9 31.20 21.19 11.15
CA GLY A 9 31.30 22.26 12.17
C GLY A 9 30.61 23.60 11.84
N ARG A 10 30.12 23.78 10.61
CA ARG A 10 29.43 25.01 10.18
C ARG A 10 27.96 25.07 10.58
N TRP A 11 27.37 23.92 10.90
CA TRP A 11 25.95 23.79 11.23
C TRP A 11 25.80 23.16 12.60
N ARG A 12 24.88 23.71 13.40
CA ARG A 12 24.48 23.19 14.71
C ARG A 12 23.08 22.58 14.59
N LEU A 13 22.82 21.47 15.27
CA LEU A 13 21.46 20.97 15.43
C LEU A 13 20.67 21.95 16.30
N TRP A 14 19.46 22.27 15.85
CA TRP A 14 18.52 23.02 16.66
C TRP A 14 18.08 22.15 17.85
N ASP A 15 17.99 22.74 19.03
CA ASP A 15 17.70 22.07 20.30
C ASP A 15 16.20 21.84 20.54
N GLN A 16 15.38 22.23 19.57
CA GLN A 16 13.92 22.13 19.55
C GLN A 16 13.51 21.57 18.20
N PHE A 17 12.94 20.37 18.18
CA PHE A 17 12.48 19.72 16.97
C PHE A 17 11.16 18.99 17.19
N ALA A 18 10.43 18.77 16.09
CA ALA A 18 9.25 17.92 16.06
C ALA A 18 9.56 16.68 15.20
N LEU A 19 9.40 15.49 15.76
CA LEU A 19 9.48 14.23 15.03
C LEU A 19 8.08 13.75 14.67
N ARG A 20 7.85 13.43 13.40
CA ARG A 20 6.57 12.92 12.90
C ARG A 20 6.72 11.51 12.35
N GLY A 21 5.93 10.59 12.90
CA GLY A 21 5.82 9.21 12.41
C GLY A 21 4.61 9.02 11.48
N ALA A 22 4.65 7.95 10.69
CA ALA A 22 3.48 7.47 9.97
C ALA A 22 2.46 6.82 10.94
N GLY A 23 1.22 6.67 10.48
CA GLY A 23 0.11 6.16 11.29
C GLY A 23 0.09 4.68 11.54
N PHE A 24 0.70 3.94 10.63
CA PHE A 24 0.84 2.50 10.70
C PHE A 24 2.30 2.13 10.54
N PRO A 25 2.72 0.95 11.04
CA PRO A 25 4.07 0.47 10.84
C PRO A 25 4.45 0.41 9.36
N ALA A 26 5.66 0.86 9.01
CA ALA A 26 6.14 0.84 7.63
C ALA A 26 6.07 -0.56 7.00
N GLY A 27 6.37 -1.61 7.78
CA GLY A 27 6.26 -3.00 7.34
C GLY A 27 4.84 -3.44 6.95
N GLY A 28 3.81 -2.69 7.34
CA GLY A 28 2.43 -2.94 6.93
C GLY A 28 2.24 -2.91 5.41
N VAL A 29 3.07 -2.16 4.67
CA VAL A 29 3.03 -2.09 3.21
C VAL A 29 3.29 -3.44 2.54
N LEU A 30 4.02 -4.34 3.21
CA LEU A 30 4.36 -5.66 2.69
C LEU A 30 3.13 -6.57 2.54
N ARG A 31 2.00 -6.24 3.16
CA ARG A 31 0.71 -6.91 2.91
C ARG A 31 0.24 -6.81 1.46
N LEU A 32 0.76 -5.84 0.70
CA LEU A 32 0.46 -5.64 -0.72
C LEU A 32 1.49 -6.31 -1.65
N ALA A 33 2.45 -7.05 -1.11
CA ALA A 33 3.50 -7.72 -1.86
C ALA A 33 3.31 -9.25 -1.74
N PRO A 34 2.43 -9.87 -2.55
CA PRO A 34 2.23 -11.31 -2.52
C PRO A 34 3.55 -12.04 -2.80
N GLY A 35 3.94 -12.93 -1.90
CA GLY A 35 5.19 -13.69 -2.01
C GLY A 35 5.22 -14.58 -3.24
N GLY A 36 6.41 -14.78 -3.83
CA GLY A 36 6.64 -15.71 -4.93
C GLY A 36 6.17 -15.23 -6.31
N LEU A 37 5.26 -14.26 -6.41
CA LEU A 37 4.74 -13.79 -7.70
C LEU A 37 5.82 -13.11 -8.56
N ALA A 38 6.65 -12.26 -7.94
CA ALA A 38 7.78 -11.63 -8.64
C ALA A 38 8.78 -12.67 -9.13
N GLN A 39 9.17 -13.63 -8.28
CA GLN A 39 10.06 -14.72 -8.64
C GLN A 39 9.49 -15.61 -9.77
N ALA A 40 8.17 -15.82 -9.80
CA ALA A 40 7.52 -16.55 -10.87
C ALA A 40 7.55 -15.76 -12.20
N ALA A 41 7.43 -14.43 -12.13
CA ALA A 41 7.54 -13.54 -13.29
C ALA A 41 8.98 -13.44 -13.83
N ASP A 42 10.00 -13.51 -12.96
CA ASP A 42 11.43 -13.45 -13.34
C ASP A 42 11.86 -14.59 -14.29
N LYS A 43 11.03 -15.63 -14.46
CA LYS A 43 11.27 -16.72 -15.40
C LYS A 43 11.11 -16.26 -16.86
N PHE A 44 10.41 -15.16 -17.14
CA PHE A 44 10.14 -14.65 -18.47
C PHE A 44 11.17 -13.58 -18.85
N ASP A 45 11.93 -13.83 -19.92
CA ASP A 45 12.91 -12.88 -20.43
C ASP A 45 12.22 -11.78 -21.25
N PRO A 46 12.43 -10.49 -20.94
CA PRO A 46 11.93 -9.40 -21.76
C PRO A 46 12.36 -9.47 -23.23
N GLU A 47 13.52 -10.06 -23.55
CA GLU A 47 14.04 -10.17 -24.92
C GLU A 47 13.28 -11.19 -25.79
N GLU A 48 12.66 -12.20 -25.19
CA GLU A 48 11.80 -13.16 -25.90
C GLU A 48 10.47 -12.53 -26.36
N GLY A 49 10.13 -11.35 -25.83
CA GLY A 49 8.97 -10.56 -26.22
C GLY A 49 7.65 -11.31 -26.08
N ALA A 50 6.71 -11.07 -27.02
CA ALA A 50 5.38 -11.66 -26.96
C ALA A 50 5.37 -13.19 -27.09
N ALA A 51 6.43 -13.81 -27.64
CA ALA A 51 6.53 -15.24 -27.80
C ALA A 51 6.64 -15.98 -26.45
N ALA A 52 7.23 -15.33 -25.43
CA ALA A 52 7.32 -15.87 -24.08
C ALA A 52 5.97 -15.91 -23.33
N LEU A 53 5.00 -15.12 -23.79
CA LEU A 53 3.68 -14.95 -23.18
C LEU A 53 2.64 -15.92 -23.78
N ALA A 54 3.08 -17.13 -24.12
CA ALA A 54 2.26 -18.17 -24.73
C ALA A 54 2.64 -19.56 -24.20
N GLY A 55 1.76 -20.53 -24.42
CA GLY A 55 1.97 -21.92 -24.01
C GLY A 55 1.72 -22.21 -22.54
N GLU A 56 2.05 -23.43 -22.13
CA GLU A 56 1.74 -23.98 -20.81
C GLU A 56 2.34 -23.16 -19.67
N ARG A 57 3.62 -22.78 -19.78
CA ARG A 57 4.32 -21.98 -18.76
C ARG A 57 3.64 -20.62 -18.51
N TRP A 58 3.18 -19.97 -19.57
CA TRP A 58 2.42 -18.72 -19.43
C TRP A 58 1.04 -18.98 -18.80
N GLY A 59 0.37 -20.07 -19.17
CA GLY A 59 -0.90 -20.49 -18.58
C GLY A 59 -0.79 -20.71 -17.06
N GLU A 60 0.26 -21.39 -16.61
CA GLU A 60 0.56 -21.59 -15.18
C GLU A 60 0.78 -20.26 -14.45
N PHE A 61 1.59 -19.36 -15.03
CA PHE A 61 1.83 -18.05 -14.45
C PHE A 61 0.55 -17.19 -14.41
N ALA A 62 -0.25 -17.21 -15.48
CA ALA A 62 -1.51 -16.47 -15.55
C ALA A 62 -2.51 -16.96 -14.49
N ALA A 63 -2.58 -18.27 -14.23
CA ALA A 63 -3.39 -18.83 -13.15
C ALA A 63 -2.88 -18.38 -11.78
N LEU A 64 -1.58 -18.50 -11.51
CA LEU A 64 -0.95 -18.02 -10.27
C LEU A 64 -1.20 -16.52 -10.03
N PHE A 65 -1.09 -15.72 -11.10
CA PHE A 65 -1.34 -14.28 -11.04
C PHE A 65 -2.80 -13.96 -10.75
N ALA A 66 -3.74 -14.69 -11.36
CA ALA A 66 -5.17 -14.54 -11.10
C ALA A 66 -5.52 -14.87 -9.64
N ASP A 67 -4.96 -15.94 -9.08
CA ASP A 67 -5.14 -16.31 -7.68
C ASP A 67 -4.54 -15.24 -6.75
N ALA A 68 -3.31 -14.79 -7.02
CA ALA A 68 -2.66 -13.73 -6.25
C ALA A 68 -3.44 -12.40 -6.26
N GLN A 69 -4.14 -12.09 -7.35
CA GLN A 69 -5.03 -10.92 -7.42
C GLN A 69 -6.22 -11.05 -6.48
N VAL A 70 -6.85 -12.22 -6.41
CA VAL A 70 -7.97 -12.50 -5.50
C VAL A 70 -7.51 -12.40 -4.05
N GLU A 71 -6.38 -13.01 -3.72
CA GLU A 71 -5.78 -12.93 -2.38
C GLU A 71 -5.43 -11.48 -1.99
N THR A 72 -4.86 -10.70 -2.92
CA THR A 72 -4.55 -9.29 -2.68
C THR A 72 -5.82 -8.47 -2.43
N ALA A 73 -6.90 -8.74 -3.17
CA ALA A 73 -8.18 -8.08 -2.96
C ALA A 73 -8.76 -8.40 -1.57
N HIS A 74 -8.66 -9.64 -1.11
CA HIS A 74 -9.03 -10.02 0.26
C HIS A 74 -8.17 -9.30 1.31
N ALA A 75 -6.85 -9.26 1.13
CA ALA A 75 -5.96 -8.53 2.03
C ALA A 75 -6.30 -7.02 2.10
N LEU A 76 -6.68 -6.42 0.97
CA LEU A 76 -7.18 -5.04 0.92
C LEU A 76 -8.53 -4.88 1.61
N GLN A 77 -9.45 -5.85 1.49
CA GLN A 77 -10.71 -5.83 2.24
C GLN A 77 -10.46 -5.92 3.75
N ASP A 78 -9.49 -6.73 4.19
CA ASP A 78 -9.11 -6.81 5.60
C ASP A 78 -8.57 -5.48 6.12
N ILE A 79 -7.71 -4.81 5.34
CA ILE A 79 -7.25 -3.44 5.65
C ILE A 79 -8.44 -2.48 5.73
N ALA A 80 -9.33 -2.51 4.75
CA ALA A 80 -10.50 -1.65 4.67
C ALA A 80 -11.50 -1.86 5.83
N ARG A 81 -11.51 -3.04 6.46
CA ARG A 81 -12.32 -3.34 7.66
C ARG A 81 -11.71 -2.79 8.94
N MET A 82 -10.40 -2.52 9.00
CA MET A 82 -9.73 -2.07 10.22
C MET A 82 -10.34 -0.75 10.73
N PRO A 83 -10.78 -0.67 12.00
CA PRO A 83 -11.33 0.56 12.56
C PRO A 83 -10.37 1.75 12.42
N ALA A 84 -9.10 1.56 12.80
CA ALA A 84 -8.06 2.59 12.69
C ALA A 84 -7.84 3.07 11.24
N PHE A 85 -7.91 2.16 10.25
CA PHE A 85 -7.79 2.57 8.84
C PHE A 85 -8.98 3.43 8.42
N ARG A 86 -10.19 3.04 8.80
CA ARG A 86 -11.41 3.79 8.48
C ARG A 86 -11.43 5.15 9.16
N GLU A 87 -10.92 5.25 10.39
CA GLU A 87 -10.69 6.53 11.07
C GLU A 87 -9.70 7.38 10.27
N ALA A 88 -8.51 6.86 9.94
CA ALA A 88 -7.51 7.59 9.16
C ALA A 88 -8.07 8.13 7.82
N VAL A 89 -8.82 7.30 7.10
CA VAL A 89 -9.52 7.72 5.87
C VAL A 89 -10.58 8.78 6.18
N ALA A 90 -11.35 8.65 7.26
CA ALA A 90 -12.37 9.64 7.63
C ALA A 90 -11.79 11.03 7.91
N TRP A 91 -10.63 11.06 8.58
CA TRP A 91 -9.90 12.29 8.89
C TRP A 91 -9.41 13.00 7.63
N GLN A 92 -9.02 12.26 6.59
CA GLN A 92 -8.56 12.84 5.33
C GLN A 92 -9.70 13.13 4.34
N ASN A 93 -10.63 12.20 4.17
CA ASN A 93 -11.69 12.26 3.17
C ASN A 93 -12.89 11.36 3.56
N ARG A 94 -13.75 11.87 4.45
CA ARG A 94 -14.93 11.13 4.94
C ARG A 94 -15.87 10.58 3.84
N PRO A 95 -16.20 11.30 2.74
CA PRO A 95 -17.02 10.76 1.67
C PRO A 95 -16.53 9.44 1.06
N VAL A 96 -15.22 9.17 1.07
CA VAL A 96 -14.65 7.92 0.54
C VAL A 96 -15.12 6.69 1.30
N LEU A 97 -15.49 6.83 2.58
CA LEU A 97 -16.03 5.70 3.35
C LEU A 97 -17.30 5.13 2.72
N THR A 98 -18.18 5.99 2.22
CA THR A 98 -19.45 5.56 1.62
C THR A 98 -19.31 5.28 0.13
N SER A 99 -18.59 6.12 -0.62
CA SER A 99 -18.47 6.00 -2.08
C SER A 99 -17.45 4.94 -2.54
N GLY A 100 -16.41 4.68 -1.74
CA GLY A 100 -15.31 3.78 -2.07
C GLY A 100 -15.27 2.53 -1.19
N ILE A 101 -15.18 2.71 0.13
CA ILE A 101 -14.93 1.60 1.08
C ILE A 101 -16.14 0.67 1.21
N THR A 102 -17.33 1.19 1.48
CA THR A 102 -18.55 0.36 1.59
C THR A 102 -18.79 -0.53 0.36
N PRO A 103 -18.82 -0.01 -0.89
CA PRO A 103 -19.04 -0.87 -2.05
C PRO A 103 -17.87 -1.81 -2.33
N PHE A 104 -16.65 -1.49 -1.89
CA PHE A 104 -15.52 -2.42 -1.97
C PHE A 104 -15.68 -3.62 -1.02
N LEU A 105 -16.15 -3.37 0.21
CA LEU A 105 -16.41 -4.42 1.20
C LEU A 105 -17.63 -5.31 0.86
N ASN A 106 -18.56 -4.79 0.06
CA ASN A 106 -19.75 -5.53 -0.41
C ASN A 106 -19.49 -6.36 -1.68
N TRP A 107 -18.34 -6.18 -2.32
CA TRP A 107 -17.96 -6.96 -3.49
C TRP A 107 -17.26 -8.26 -3.06
N THR A 108 -17.52 -9.36 -3.76
CA THR A 108 -16.82 -10.63 -3.54
C THR A 108 -15.68 -10.77 -4.56
N PRO A 109 -14.40 -10.78 -4.13
CA PRO A 109 -13.27 -10.93 -5.02
C PRO A 109 -13.31 -12.25 -5.80
N THR A 110 -13.16 -12.15 -7.12
CA THR A 110 -12.98 -13.27 -8.04
C THR A 110 -12.15 -12.80 -9.23
N ALA A 111 -11.39 -13.70 -9.86
CA ALA A 111 -10.59 -13.37 -11.04
C ALA A 111 -11.46 -12.79 -12.17
N ALA A 112 -12.62 -13.40 -12.44
CA ALA A 112 -13.55 -12.95 -13.46
C ALA A 112 -14.30 -11.65 -13.09
N GLY A 113 -14.54 -11.41 -11.79
CA GLY A 113 -15.29 -10.27 -11.28
C GLY A 113 -14.50 -8.98 -11.14
N ARG A 114 -13.17 -9.00 -11.39
CA ARG A 114 -12.24 -7.88 -11.22
C ARG A 114 -12.27 -6.89 -12.41
N THR A 115 -13.44 -6.34 -12.67
CA THR A 115 -13.67 -5.34 -13.72
C THR A 115 -13.16 -3.95 -13.30
N SER A 116 -13.37 -2.91 -14.12
CA SER A 116 -12.84 -1.55 -13.89
C SER A 116 -13.15 -0.99 -12.50
N MET A 117 -14.40 -1.10 -12.04
CA MET A 117 -14.83 -0.50 -10.77
C MET A 117 -14.22 -1.16 -9.52
N PRO A 118 -14.23 -2.51 -9.38
CA PRO A 118 -13.48 -3.18 -8.31
C PRO A 118 -11.99 -2.82 -8.30
N ARG A 119 -11.34 -2.77 -9.47
CA ARG A 119 -9.92 -2.40 -9.58
C ARG A 119 -9.63 -0.99 -9.06
N GLN A 120 -10.46 -0.01 -9.41
CA GLN A 120 -10.31 1.35 -8.90
C GLN A 120 -10.44 1.42 -7.38
N ARG A 121 -11.31 0.58 -6.78
CA ARG A 121 -11.50 0.53 -5.32
C ARG A 121 -10.35 -0.17 -4.62
N GLU A 122 -9.80 -1.24 -5.20
CA GLU A 122 -8.56 -1.85 -4.72
C GLU A 122 -7.42 -0.82 -4.71
N GLU A 123 -7.22 -0.11 -5.81
CA GLU A 123 -6.19 0.92 -5.96
C GLU A 123 -6.39 2.06 -4.94
N LEU A 124 -7.64 2.48 -4.71
CA LEU A 124 -7.97 3.46 -3.68
C LEU A 124 -7.52 2.99 -2.29
N VAL A 125 -7.87 1.77 -1.87
CA VAL A 125 -7.47 1.24 -0.56
C VAL A 125 -5.95 1.09 -0.49
N ALA A 126 -5.32 0.58 -1.54
CA ALA A 126 -3.87 0.41 -1.63
C ALA A 126 -3.13 1.75 -1.48
N HIS A 127 -3.59 2.80 -2.15
CA HIS A 127 -3.01 4.14 -2.05
C HIS A 127 -3.12 4.72 -0.63
N TYR A 128 -4.28 4.62 0.02
CA TYR A 128 -4.43 5.04 1.41
C TYR A 128 -3.53 4.22 2.34
N TRP A 129 -3.48 2.90 2.17
CA TRP A 129 -2.66 2.03 3.00
C TRP A 129 -1.16 2.33 2.89
N GLN A 130 -0.64 2.44 1.67
CA GLN A 130 0.74 2.84 1.41
C GLN A 130 1.02 4.21 2.04
N ARG A 131 0.13 5.20 1.83
CA ARG A 131 0.28 6.52 2.43
C ARG A 131 0.40 6.44 3.94
N PHE A 132 -0.50 5.73 4.62
CA PHE A 132 -0.50 5.70 6.08
C PHE A 132 0.61 4.82 6.68
N CYS A 133 1.24 3.93 5.90
CA CYS A 133 2.40 3.16 6.34
C CYS A 133 3.73 3.88 6.11
N VAL A 134 3.89 4.61 4.99
CA VAL A 134 5.23 5.07 4.55
C VAL A 134 5.35 6.58 4.35
N LYS A 135 4.27 7.37 4.48
CA LYS A 135 4.31 8.83 4.37
C LYS A 135 3.98 9.49 5.71
N ASN A 136 4.78 10.47 6.10
CA ASN A 136 4.61 11.30 7.30
C ASN A 136 4.29 12.77 6.95
N ASP A 137 3.51 12.98 5.89
CA ASP A 137 3.21 14.32 5.36
C ASP A 137 2.08 15.06 6.11
N THR A 138 1.96 16.37 5.87
CA THR A 138 1.06 17.30 6.60
C THR A 138 -0.42 17.17 6.26
N ILE A 139 -0.76 16.52 5.14
CA ILE A 139 -2.11 16.54 4.54
C ILE A 139 -3.08 15.53 5.19
N GLY A 140 -2.59 14.68 6.10
CA GLY A 140 -3.45 13.77 6.86
C GLY A 140 -2.67 13.21 8.04
N PHE A 141 -2.67 13.94 9.15
CA PHE A 141 -1.98 13.52 10.36
C PHE A 141 -2.76 12.39 11.04
N PHE A 142 -2.44 11.16 10.66
CA PHE A 142 -2.77 9.96 11.42
C PHE A 142 -1.42 9.34 11.76
N GLY A 143 -0.85 9.64 12.94
CA GLY A 143 0.51 9.21 13.33
C GLY A 143 0.98 9.96 14.58
N PRO A 144 2.09 9.55 15.23
CA PRO A 144 2.59 10.24 16.42
C PRO A 144 3.39 11.51 16.07
N VAL A 145 3.30 12.52 16.93
CA VAL A 145 4.25 13.65 16.99
C VAL A 145 4.99 13.59 18.33
N GLY A 146 6.32 13.62 18.27
CA GLY A 146 7.20 13.84 19.42
C GLY A 146 7.84 15.22 19.35
N TRP A 147 8.15 15.79 20.51
CA TRP A 147 8.91 17.04 20.66
C TRP A 147 10.17 16.74 21.46
N GLY A 148 11.28 17.40 21.14
CA GLY A 148 12.57 17.21 21.80
C GLY A 148 13.53 18.35 21.56
#